data_AF-A0A645D6U6-F1
#
_entry.id   AF-A0A645D6U6-F1
#
_cell.length_a   1.000
_cell.length_b   1.000
_cell.length_c   1.000
_cell.angle_alpha   90.00
_cell.angle_beta   90.00
_cell.angle_gamma   90.00
#
_symmetry.space_group_name_H-M   'P 1'
#
loop_
_entity.id
_entity.type
_entity.pdbx_description
1 polymer ?
#
loop_
_entity_poly.entity_id
_entity_poly.type
_entity_poly.pdbx_seq_one_letter_code
_entity_poly.pdbx_strand_id
1 'polypeptide(L)' 'MTIYTAVQGYLDDIPNHDITKFEHEFLKFMRSNYAEIGKGIIEKKVLDAETEAALKKAIKEFKDTFLTYEEHQGAAR' A
#
# COMPACT_ATOMS: atom_id res chain seq x y z
N MET A 1 -5.64 -2.13 6.26
CA MET A 1 -5.53 -1.81 4.82
C MET A 1 -4.76 -2.88 4.05
N THR A 2 -3.81 -3.58 4.67
CA THR A 2 -3.02 -4.65 4.02
C THR A 2 -3.85 -5.84 3.51
N ILE A 3 -4.99 -6.13 4.15
CA ILE A 3 -5.90 -7.19 3.67
C ILE A 3 -6.49 -6.83 2.31
N TYR A 4 -6.80 -5.55 2.05
CA TYR A 4 -7.35 -5.12 0.77
C TYR A 4 -6.34 -5.29 -0.36
N THR A 5 -5.07 -4.96 -0.13
CA THR A 5 -3.99 -5.16 -1.12
C THR A 5 -3.80 -6.64 -1.46
N ALA A 6 -3.92 -7.52 -0.47
CA ALA A 6 -3.84 -8.97 -0.66
C ALA A 6 -5.03 -9.51 -1.48
N VAL A 7 -6.26 -9.10 -1.14
CA VAL A 7 -7.48 -9.58 -1.82
C VAL A 7 -7.56 -9.12 -3.29
N GLN A 8 -7.04 -7.94 -3.60
CA GLN A 8 -7.02 -7.41 -4.97
C GLN A 8 -5.81 -7.90 -5.80
N GLY A 9 -4.92 -8.72 -5.23
CA GLY A 9 -3.75 -9.25 -5.94
C GLY A 9 -2.62 -8.25 -6.17
N TYR A 10 -2.61 -7.10 -5.48
CA TYR A 10 -1.51 -6.13 -5.62
C TYR A 10 -0.17 -6.63 -5.07
N LEU A 11 -0.22 -7.67 -4.22
CA LEU A 11 0.95 -8.34 -3.65
C LEU A 11 1.56 -9.40 -4.58
N ASP A 12 0.86 -9.81 -5.65
CA ASP A 12 1.30 -10.89 -6.54
C ASP A 12 2.59 -10.55 -7.30
N ASP A 13 2.78 -9.26 -7.57
CA ASP A 13 3.93 -8.70 -8.28
C ASP A 13 5.12 -8.40 -7.34
N ILE A 14 4.96 -8.61 -6.03
CA ILE A 14 5.99 -8.33 -5.02
C ILE A 14 6.62 -9.65 -4.57
N PRO A 15 7.95 -9.77 -4.58
CA PRO A 15 8.62 -10.98 -4.12
C PRO A 15 8.30 -11.26 -2.65
N ASN A 16 8.11 -12.54 -2.31
CA ASN A 16 7.63 -12.98 -1.00
C ASN A 16 8.48 -12.48 0.19
N HIS A 17 9.79 -12.31 -0.03
CA HIS A 17 10.72 -11.78 0.97
C HIS A 17 10.46 -10.30 1.31
N ASP A 18 9.92 -9.53 0.37
CA ASP A 18 9.72 -8.08 0.51
C ASP A 18 8.28 -7.71 0.85
N ILE A 19 7.35 -8.69 0.88
CA ILE A 19 5.96 -8.50 1.35
C ILE A 19 5.92 -7.92 2.77
N THR A 20 6.75 -8.42 3.69
CA THR A 20 6.79 -7.92 5.08
C THR A 20 7.25 -6.47 5.16
N LYS A 21 8.26 -6.08 4.37
CA LYS A 21 8.72 -4.70 4.28
C LYS A 21 7.67 -3.81 3.64
N PHE A 22 7.09 -4.27 2.54
CA PHE A 22 6.02 -3.59 1.82
C PHE A 22 4.86 -3.28 2.77
N GLU A 23 4.41 -4.27 3.55
CA GLU A 23 3.33 -4.05 4.52
C GLU A 23 3.69 -2.93 5.52
N HIS A 24 4.89 -2.99 6.12
CA HIS A 24 5.34 -2.00 7.10
C HIS A 24 5.41 -0.58 6.51
N GLU A 25 6.06 -0.44 5.36
CA GLU A 25 6.24 0.84 4.68
C GLU A 25 4.91 1.35 4.12
N PHE A 26 4.07 0.48 3.55
CA PHE A 26 2.74 0.84 3.06
C PHE A 26 1.85 1.36 4.19
N LEU A 27 1.86 0.69 5.35
CA LEU A 27 1.07 1.13 6.49
C LEU A 27 1.53 2.49 6.99
N LYS A 28 2.85 2.74 7.01
CA LYS A 28 3.43 4.02 7.38
C LYS A 28 3.06 5.12 6.37
N PHE A 29 3.20 4.83 5.09
CA PHE A 29 2.84 5.74 4.00
C PHE A 29 1.36 6.11 4.04
N MET A 30 0.48 5.12 4.21
CA MET A 30 -0.96 5.34 4.37
C MET A 30 -1.27 6.18 5.59
N ARG A 31 -0.57 5.97 6.71
CA ARG A 31 -0.80 6.71 7.95
C ARG A 31 -0.28 8.16 7.88
N SER A 32 0.73 8.43 7.06
CA SER A 32 1.30 9.77 6.86
C SER A 32 0.63 10.57 5.75
N ASN A 33 0.37 9.95 4.59
CA ASN A 33 -0.14 10.63 3.40
C ASN A 33 -1.65 10.47 3.22
N TYR A 34 -2.24 9.39 3.74
CA TYR A 34 -3.65 9.02 3.50
C TYR A 34 -4.39 8.69 4.80
N ALA A 35 -4.06 9.41 5.89
CA ALA A 35 -4.68 9.21 7.20
C ALA A 35 -6.21 9.40 7.16
N GLU A 36 -6.67 10.29 6.28
CA GLU A 36 -8.08 10.56 6.00
C GLU A 36 -8.83 9.35 5.45
N ILE A 37 -8.20 8.54 4.58
CA ILE A 37 -8.78 7.29 4.07
C ILE A 37 -8.97 6.32 5.23
N GLY A 38 -7.95 6.18 6.08
CA GLY A 38 -8.01 5.36 7.28
C GLY A 38 -9.15 5.76 8.21
N LYS A 39 -9.29 7.06 8.48
CA LYS A 39 -10.40 7.59 9.29
C LYS A 39 -11.75 7.35 8.64
N GLY A 40 -11.92 7.62 7.34
CA GLY A 40 -13.17 7.40 6.64
C GLY A 40 -13.64 5.95 6.66
N ILE A 41 -12.73 4.99 6.51
CA ILE A 41 -13.05 3.56 6.58
C ILE A 41 -13.44 3.14 8.00
N ILE A 42 -12.78 3.67 9.03
CA ILE A 42 -13.13 3.41 10.43
C ILE A 42 -14.49 4.05 10.77
N GLU A 43 -14.67 5.29 10.32
CA GLU A 43 -15.86 6.15 10.31
C GLU A 43 -17.11 5.39 9.84
N LYS A 44 -17.08 5.09 8.54
CA LYS A 44 -18.21 4.54 7.79
C LYS A 44 -18.33 3.03 7.92
N LYS A 45 -17.25 2.35 8.31
CA LYS A 45 -17.10 0.88 8.23
C LYS A 45 -17.43 0.30 6.85
N VAL A 46 -17.42 1.16 5.82
CA VAL A 46 -17.69 0.81 4.44
C VAL A 46 -16.56 1.38 3.59
N LEU A 47 -16.18 0.62 2.57
CA LEU A 47 -15.23 1.06 1.57
C LEU A 47 -16.06 1.62 0.41
N ASP A 48 -16.41 2.91 0.52
CA ASP A 48 -17.12 3.62 -0.55
C ASP A 48 -16.23 3.73 -1.80
N ALA A 49 -16.84 3.90 -2.97
CA ALA A 49 -16.13 3.98 -4.24
C ALA A 49 -15.04 5.07 -4.27
N GLU A 50 -15.29 6.21 -3.60
CA GLU A 50 -14.32 7.31 -3.50
C GLU A 50 -13.10 6.91 -2.66
N THR A 51 -13.34 6.27 -1.52
CA THR A 51 -12.31 5.77 -0.61
C THR A 51 -11.52 4.62 -1.25
N GLU A 52 -12.21 3.77 -2.02
CA GLU A 52 -11.59 2.70 -2.81
C GLU A 52 -10.69 3.26 -3.91
N ALA A 53 -11.15 4.28 -4.65
CA ALA A 53 -10.36 4.92 -5.70
C ALA A 53 -9.11 5.60 -5.13
N ALA A 54 -9.25 6.29 -3.99
CA ALA A 54 -8.13 6.91 -3.29
C ALA A 54 -7.14 5.86 -2.77
N LEU A 55 -7.63 4.75 -2.21
CA LEU A 55 -6.81 3.64 -1.76
C LEU A 55 -6.05 2.99 -2.92
N LYS A 56 -6.73 2.73 -4.05
CA LYS A 56 -6.10 2.21 -5.28
C LYS A 56 -4.99 3.13 -5.80
N LYS A 57 -5.21 4.45 -5.78
CA LYS A 57 -4.18 5.45 -6.11
C LYS A 57 -2.99 5.37 -5.17
N ALA A 58 -3.23 5.39 -3.86
CA ALA A 58 -2.18 5.30 -2.85
C ALA A 58 -1.34 4.02 -2.99
N ILE A 59 -1.98 2.88 -3.28
CA ILE A 59 -1.30 1.61 -3.55
C ILE A 59 -0.42 1.72 -4.79
N LYS A 60 -0.92 2.28 -5.89
CA LYS A 60 -0.13 2.46 -7.13
C LYS A 60 1.10 3.34 -6.91
N GLU A 61 0.91 4.51 -6.31
CA GLU A 61 1.97 5.47 -6.00
C GLU A 61 3.03 4.85 -5.08
N PHE A 62 2.58 4.17 -4.03
CA PHE A 62 3.46 3.49 -3.10
C PHE A 62 4.24 2.36 -3.77
N LYS A 63 3.57 1.56 -4.60
CA LYS A 63 4.19 0.43 -5.29
C LYS A 63 5.25 0.89 -6.30
N ASP A 64 4.98 1.96 -7.04
CA ASP A 64 5.95 2.60 -7.94
C ASP A 64 7.18 3.11 -7.16
N THR A 65 6.93 3.80 -6.05
CA THR A 65 8.00 4.28 -5.15
C THR A 65 8.80 3.11 -4.56
N PHE A 66 8.13 2.05 -4.14
CA PHE A 66 8.73 0.87 -3.52
C PHE A 66 9.62 0.10 -4.51
N LEU A 67 9.11 -0.17 -5.72
CA LEU A 67 9.89 -0.81 -6.79
C LEU A 67 11.12 0.02 -7.17
N THR A 68 10.97 1.34 -7.26
CA THR A 68 12.08 2.26 -7.53
C THR A 68 13.14 2.24 -6.43
N TYR A 69 12.73 2.08 -5.16
CA TYR A 69 13.65 2.02 -4.02
C TYR A 69 14.40 0.69 -3.92
N GLU A 70 13.72 -0.42 -4.23
CA GLU A 70 14.29 -1.77 -4.19
C GLU A 70 15.30 -2.00 -5.32
N GLU A 71 15.09 -1.44 -6.52
CA GLU A 71 16.08 -1.41 -7.61
C GLU A 71 17.43 -0.80 -7.15
N HIS A 72 17.38 0.21 -6.27
CA HIS A 72 18.57 0.83 -5.71
C HIS A 72 19.17 0.08 -4.50
N GLN A 73 18.36 -0.65 -3.72
CA GLN A 73 18.81 -1.40 -2.55
C GLN A 73 19.34 -2.80 -2.91
N GLY A 74 18.84 -3.41 -3.98
CA GLY A 74 19.30 -4.71 -4.51
C GLY A 74 20.70 -4.67 -5.10
N ALA A 75 21.20 -3.49 -5.49
CA ALA A 75 22.54 -3.30 -6.05
C ALA A 75 23.68 -3.29 -4.99
N ALA A 76 23.36 -3.43 -3.70
CA ALA A 76 24.32 -3.34 -2.59
C ALA A 76 24.51 -4.66 -1.81
N ARG A 77 24.20 -5.82 -2.40
CA ARG A 77 24.51 -7.14 -1.82
C ARG A 77 25.46 -7.93 -2.69
#